data_AF-A0A223D2G2-F1
#
_entry.id   AF-A0A223D2G2-F1
#
_cell.length_a   1.000
_cell.length_b   1.000
_cell.length_c   1.000
_cell.angle_alpha   90.00
_cell.angle_beta   90.00
_cell.angle_gamma   90.00
#
_symmetry.space_group_name_H-M   'P 1'
#
loop_
_entity.id
_entity.type
_entity.pdbx_description
1 polymer ?
#
loop_
_entity_poly.entity_id
_entity_poly.type
_entity_poly.pdbx_seq_one_letter_code
_entity_poly.pdbx_strand_id
1 'polypeptide(L)' 'MAMNSISLQIETLRQKLLETVDSYRGDFLHPNVLRISQELDMLIVEVQSGERKQRQPSVGIGRESGHADM' A
#
# COMPACT_ATOMS: atom_id res chain seq x y z
N MET A 1 14.53 3.86 -8.24
CA MET A 1 15.30 3.20 -7.16
C MET A 1 14.58 3.21 -5.78
N ALA A 2 13.37 3.76 -5.63
CA ALA A 2 12.68 3.86 -4.33
C ALA A 2 11.91 2.58 -3.88
N MET A 3 11.51 1.70 -4.80
CA MET A 3 10.74 0.49 -4.47
C MET A 3 11.48 -0.45 -3.50
N ASN A 4 12.80 -0.58 -3.61
CA ASN A 4 13.58 -1.42 -2.70
C ASN A 4 13.56 -0.91 -1.25
N SER A 5 13.44 0.40 -1.03
CA SER A 5 13.54 0.97 0.31
C SER A 5 12.23 0.84 1.09
N ILE A 6 11.08 0.88 0.41
CA ILE A 6 9.77 0.70 1.07
C ILE A 6 9.51 -0.78 1.31
N SER A 7 9.81 -1.65 0.34
CA SER A 7 9.71 -3.11 0.53
C SER A 7 10.59 -3.61 1.67
N LEU A 8 11.81 -3.08 1.80
CA LEU A 8 12.71 -3.41 2.91
C LEU A 8 12.14 -2.94 4.26
N GLN A 9 11.50 -1.77 4.31
CA GLN A 9 10.84 -1.28 5.53
C GLN A 9 9.65 -2.14 5.93
N ILE A 10 8.83 -2.59 4.97
CA ILE A 10 7.73 -3.53 5.22
C ILE A 10 8.28 -4.84 5.78
N GLU A 11 9.36 -5.37 5.20
CA GLU A 11 9.96 -6.62 5.67
C GLU A 11 10.56 -6.50 7.09
N THR A 12 11.22 -5.37 7.36
CA THR A 12 11.75 -5.03 8.69
C THR A 12 10.63 -4.93 9.73
N LEU A 13 9.55 -4.22 9.41
CA LEU A 13 8.41 -4.06 10.31
C LEU A 13 7.65 -5.37 10.53
N ARG A 14 7.58 -6.23 9.50
CA ARG A 14 6.99 -7.57 9.62
C ARG A 14 7.79 -8.46 10.57
N GLN A 15 9.12 -8.44 10.46
CA GLN A 15 10.00 -9.16 11.39
C GLN A 15 9.79 -8.64 12.83
N LYS A 16 9.77 -7.32 13.00
CA LYS A 16 9.56 -6.68 14.29
C LYS A 16 8.21 -7.02 14.90
N LEU A 17 7.14 -7.09 14.08
CA LEU A 17 5.81 -7.52 14.53
C LEU A 17 5.85 -8.96 15.05
N LEU A 18 6.49 -9.88 14.32
CA LEU A 18 6.63 -11.28 14.72
C LEU A 18 7.38 -11.42 16.05
N GLU A 19 8.52 -10.76 16.20
CA GLU A 19 9.28 -10.75 17.47
C GLU A 19 8.47 -10.15 18.62
N THR A 20 7.69 -9.11 18.33
CA THR A 20 6.86 -8.43 19.31
C THR A 20 5.72 -9.33 19.77
N VAL A 21 5.04 -10.01 18.83
CA VAL A 21 3.98 -10.99 19.14
C VAL A 21 4.55 -12.17 19.92
N ASP A 22 5.72 -12.68 19.55
CA ASP A 22 6.40 -13.76 20.27
C ASP A 22 6.74 -13.34 21.72
N SER A 23 7.31 -12.13 21.89
CA SER A 23 7.61 -11.55 23.20
C SER A 23 6.38 -11.36 24.09
N TYR A 24 5.23 -11.00 23.50
CA TYR A 24 3.96 -10.89 24.21
C TYR A 24 3.14 -12.19 24.26
N ARG A 25 3.76 -13.35 24.01
CA ARG A 25 3.13 -14.69 24.07
C ARG A 25 1.90 -14.85 23.17
N GLY A 26 1.91 -14.22 21.99
CA GLY A 26 0.78 -14.29 21.07
C GLY A 26 -0.37 -13.34 21.41
N ASP A 27 -0.14 -12.32 22.24
CA ASP A 27 -1.15 -11.29 22.50
C ASP A 27 -1.25 -10.32 21.32
N PHE A 28 -2.14 -10.65 20.38
CA PHE A 28 -2.41 -9.83 19.18
C PHE A 28 -3.13 -8.52 19.49
N LEU A 29 -3.72 -8.40 20.69
CA LEU A 29 -4.43 -7.20 21.15
C LEU A 29 -3.51 -6.23 21.89
N HIS A 30 -2.23 -6.58 22.06
CA HIS A 30 -1.29 -5.74 22.77
C HIS A 30 -1.15 -4.41 22.02
N PRO A 31 -1.21 -3.25 22.70
CA PRO A 31 -1.17 -1.94 22.04
C PRO A 31 0.07 -1.76 21.16
N ASN A 32 1.20 -2.37 21.54
CA ASN A 32 2.42 -2.36 20.73
C ASN A 32 2.30 -3.21 19.45
N VAL A 33 1.64 -4.37 19.50
CA VAL A 33 1.40 -5.23 18.32
C VAL A 33 0.44 -4.54 17.36
N LEU A 34 -0.67 -3.99 17.88
CA LEU A 34 -1.65 -3.24 17.09
C LEU A 34 -1.05 -2.01 16.41
N ARG A 35 -0.15 -1.31 17.11
CA ARG A 35 0.51 -0.13 16.57
C ARG A 35 1.47 -0.48 15.43
N ILE A 36 2.27 -1.54 15.59
CA ILE A 36 3.16 -2.03 14.52
C ILE A 36 2.34 -2.57 13.34
N SER A 37 1.22 -3.27 13.62
CA SER A 37 0.33 -3.79 12.58
C SER A 37 -0.29 -2.68 11.72
N GLN A 38 -0.74 -1.59 12.34
CA GLN A 38 -1.30 -0.44 11.61
C GLN A 38 -0.23 0.27 10.78
N GLU A 39 0.98 0.41 11.31
CA GLU A 39 2.10 1.02 10.58
C GLU A 39 2.50 0.19 9.34
N LEU A 40 2.50 -1.14 9.48
CA LEU A 40 2.71 -2.06 8.37
C LEU A 40 1.61 -1.93 7.30
N ASP A 41 0.34 -1.88 7.72
CA ASP A 41 -0.81 -1.78 6.82
C ASP A 41 -0.76 -0.49 5.99
N MET A 42 -0.44 0.65 6.62
CA MET A 42 -0.27 1.92 5.92
C MET A 42 0.83 1.88 4.85
N LEU A 43 1.99 1.28 5.17
CA LEU A 43 3.09 1.12 4.21
C LEU A 43 2.70 0.22 3.03
N ILE A 44 1.97 -0.86 3.29
CA ILE A 44 1.47 -1.78 2.26
C ILE A 44 0.48 -1.06 1.34
N VAL A 45 -0.43 -0.25 1.91
CA VAL A 45 -1.38 0.56 1.14
C VAL A 45 -0.66 1.63 0.32
N GLU A 46 0.38 2.26 0.86
CA GLU A 46 1.18 3.27 0.16
C GLU A 46 1.88 2.69 -1.07
N VAL A 47 2.50 1.52 -0.94
CA VAL A 47 3.12 0.80 -2.07
C VAL A 47 2.08 0.44 -3.12
N GLN A 48 0.97 -0.18 -2.71
CA GLN A 48 -0.09 -0.58 -3.65
C GLN A 48 -0.74 0.62 -4.35
N SER A 49 -0.90 1.76 -3.64
CA SER A 49 -1.46 2.99 -4.20
C SER A 49 -0.49 3.66 -5.18
N GLY A 50 0.81 3.62 -4.90
CA GLY A 50 1.87 4.06 -5.80
C GLY A 50 1.95 3.23 -7.09
N GLU A 51 1.72 1.92 -7.00
CA GLU A 51 1.65 1.02 -8.16
C GLU A 51 0.36 1.23 -8.97
N ARG A 52 -0.77 1.49 -8.31
CA ARG A 52 -2.06 1.73 -8.98
C ARG A 52 -2.06 3.02 -9.81
N LYS A 53 -1.29 4.04 -9.42
CA LYS A 53 -1.17 5.30 -10.18
C LYS A 53 -0.33 5.17 -11.46
N GLN A 54 0.55 4.17 -11.57
CA GLN A 54 1.25 3.84 -12.82
C GLN A 54 0.40 2.99 -13.78
N ARG A 55 -0.75 2.45 -13.33
CA ARG A 55 -1.68 1.63 -14.12
C ARG A 55 -2.96 2.35 -14.53
N GLN A 56 -2.98 3.68 -14.55
CA GLN A 56 -3.97 4.39 -15.36
C GLN A 56 -3.45 4.48 -16.80
N PRO A 57 -3.96 3.68 -17.76
CA PRO A 57 -3.95 4.14 -19.13
C PRO A 57 -4.78 5.43 -19.14
N SER A 58 -4.14 6.54 -19.44
CA SER A 58 -4.82 7.77 -19.84
C SER A 58 -5.80 7.39 -20.95
N VAL A 59 -7.09 7.31 -20.64
CA VAL A 59 -8.14 7.26 -21.65
C VAL A 59 -8.17 8.65 -22.29
N GLY A 60 -7.25 8.85 -23.23
CA GLY A 60 -7.47 9.74 -24.34
C GLY A 60 -8.40 9.07 -25.35
N ILE A 61 -8.89 9.88 -26.29
CA ILE A 61 -9.84 9.60 -27.38
C ILE A 61 -11.28 9.88 -26.95
N GLY A 62 -12.01 10.84 -27.53
CA GLY A 62 -11.75 11.69 -28.69
C GLY A 62 -13.08 12.37 -29.06
N ARG A 63 -13.02 13.64 -29.47
CA ARG A 63 -14.16 14.40 -30.01
C ARG A 63 -14.80 13.62 -31.16
N GLU A 64 -16.08 13.27 -31.06
CA GLU A 64 -16.92 13.11 -32.23
C GLU A 64 -17.95 14.24 -32.26
N SER A 65 -17.65 15.23 -33.10
CA SER A 65 -18.61 16.21 -33.55
C SER A 65 -19.61 15.51 -34.47
N GLY A 66 -20.87 15.37 -34.04
CA GLY A 66 -21.98 14.95 -34.88
C GLY A 66 -22.89 16.13 -35.20
N HIS A 67 -22.57 16.83 -36.29
CA HIS A 67 -23.40 17.86 -36.92
C HIS A 67 -24.67 17.18 -37.47
N ALA A 68 -25.83 17.50 -36.91
CA ALA A 68 -27.13 17.11 -37.48
C ALA A 68 -27.58 18.21 -38.45
N ASP A 69 -27.43 17.91 -39.74
CA ASP A 69 -27.96 18.67 -40.88
C ASP A 69 -29.50 18.68 -40.82
N MET A 70 -30.12 19.83 -41.10
CA MET A 70 -31.56 20.08 -41.07
C MET A 70 -32.02 20.64 -42.42
#